data_AF-A0A7X9IL59-F1
#
_entry.id   AF-A0A7X9IL59-F1
#
_cell.length_a   1.000
_cell.length_b   1.000
_cell.length_c   1.000
_cell.angle_alpha   90.00
_cell.angle_beta   90.00
_cell.angle_gamma   90.00
#
_symmetry.space_group_name_H-M   'P 1'
#
loop_
_entity.id
_entity.type
_entity.pdbx_description
1 polymer ?
#
loop_
_entity_poly.entity_id
_entity_poly.type
_entity_poly.pdbx_seq_one_letter_code
_entity_poly.pdbx_strand_id
1 'polypeptide(L)'
;MDAMILSPDLESRTRLRELLSEASGFGVIKIMSTLTEGLQRLFAGEHYGSFFIASLFGYDVVREFIRKSKETKAGCDAAYVMT
;
A
#
# COMPACT_ATOMS: atom_id res chain seq x y z
N MET A 1 0.45 7.26 -11.90
CA MET A 1 -0.16 6.06 -11.29
C MET A 1 -0.25 6.32 -9.80
N ASP A 2 -1.39 6.11 -9.16
CA ASP A 2 -1.50 6.39 -7.71
C ASP A 2 -0.88 5.26 -6.89
N ALA A 3 -0.37 5.58 -5.71
CA ALA A 3 0.31 4.64 -4.83
C ALA A 3 -0.28 4.64 -3.42
N MET A 4 -0.24 3.47 -2.79
CA MET A 4 -0.57 3.30 -1.38
C MET A 4 0.66 2.80 -0.61
N ILE A 5 0.99 3.46 0.49
CA ILE A 5 1.98 3.01 1.47
C ILE A 5 1.23 2.45 2.68
N LEU A 6 1.58 1.23 3.07
CA LEU A 6 1.04 0.49 4.21
C LEU A 6 2.21 0.15 5.13
N SER A 7 2.32 0.78 6.28
CA SER A 7 3.37 0.46 7.26
C SER A 7 2.92 0.83 8.67
N PRO A 8 3.20 0.03 9.72
CA PRO A 8 2.89 0.44 11.09
C PRO A 8 3.87 1.50 11.63
N ASP A 9 5.06 1.59 11.05
CA ASP A 9 6.13 2.51 11.47
C ASP A 9 6.01 3.89 10.79
N LEU A 10 6.02 4.96 11.60
CA LEU A 10 5.83 6.33 11.14
C LEU A 10 7.01 6.84 10.33
N GLU A 11 8.24 6.51 10.75
CA GLU A 11 9.45 6.96 10.08
C GLU A 11 9.53 6.37 8.67
N SER A 12 9.32 5.05 8.56
CA SER A 12 9.27 4.32 7.29
C SER A 12 8.21 4.88 6.35
N ARG A 13 6.99 5.17 6.85
CA ARG A 13 5.92 5.77 6.04
C ARG A 13 6.32 7.14 5.49
N THR A 14 6.94 7.97 6.32
CA THR A 14 7.33 9.33 5.97
C THR A 14 8.44 9.33 4.93
N ARG A 15 9.49 8.53 5.17
CA ARG A 15 10.62 8.36 4.27
C ARG A 15 10.19 7.81 2.91
N LEU A 16 9.32 6.81 2.88
CA LEU A 16 8.79 6.29 1.62
C LEU A 16 7.99 7.34 0.86
N ARG A 17 7.15 8.10 1.54
CA ARG A 17 6.38 9.15 0.89
C ARG A 17 7.30 10.17 0.23
N GLU A 18 8.36 10.60 0.91
CA GLU A 18 9.35 11.52 0.36
C GLU A 18 10.01 10.94 -0.88
N LEU A 19 10.57 9.72 -0.78
CA LEU A 19 11.22 9.04 -1.90
C LEU A 19 10.29 8.85 -3.12
N LEU A 20 9.03 8.47 -2.87
CA LEU A 20 8.05 8.27 -3.95
C LEU A 20 7.54 9.60 -4.53
N SER A 21 7.56 10.69 -3.76
CA SER A 21 7.20 12.03 -4.24
C SER A 21 8.28 12.61 -5.15
N GLU A 22 9.54 12.23 -4.92
CA GLU A 22 10.68 12.59 -5.77
C GLU A 22 10.73 11.75 -7.05
N ALA A 23 10.20 10.53 -7.03
CA ALA A 23 10.12 9.67 -8.19
C ALA A 23 9.06 10.18 -9.19
N SER A 24 9.48 10.51 -10.41
CA SER A 24 8.57 10.82 -11.51
C SER A 24 7.81 9.56 -11.94
N GLY A 25 6.57 9.41 -11.48
CA GLY A 25 5.72 8.26 -11.85
C GLY A 25 4.49 8.06 -10.95
N PHE A 26 4.56 8.54 -9.71
CA PHE A 26 3.43 8.48 -8.79
C PHE A 26 2.61 9.76 -8.81
N GLY A 27 1.28 9.61 -8.87
CA GLY A 27 0.33 10.72 -8.78
C GLY A 27 0.06 11.02 -7.32
N VAL A 28 -1.07 10.52 -6.82
CA VAL A 28 -1.43 10.64 -5.41
C VAL A 28 -0.79 9.50 -4.61
N ILE A 29 -0.09 9.85 -3.54
CA ILE A 29 0.46 8.89 -2.57
C ILE A 29 -0.41 8.93 -1.31
N LYS A 30 -1.09 7.82 -1.02
CA LYS A 30 -1.87 7.64 0.21
C LYS A 30 -1.10 6.80 1.21
N ILE A 31 -1.16 7.19 2.47
CA ILE A 31 -0.43 6.51 3.54
C ILE A 31 -1.42 5.98 4.56
N MET A 32 -1.25 4.72 4.92
CA MET A 32 -2.05 4.02 5.92
C MET A 32 -1.12 3.37 6.95
N SER A 33 -1.60 3.34 8.20
CA SER A 33 -0.87 2.75 9.32
C SER A 33 -1.15 1.26 9.48
N THR A 34 -2.26 0.78 8.91
CA THR A 34 -2.68 -0.62 8.99
C THR A 34 -3.11 -1.19 7.65
N LEU A 35 -3.01 -2.51 7.51
CA LEU A 35 -3.56 -3.24 6.35
C LEU A 35 -5.09 -3.16 6.27
N THR A 36 -5.77 -3.05 7.41
CA THR A 36 -7.23 -2.89 7.49
C THR A 36 -7.69 -1.59 6.83
N GLU A 37 -7.02 -0.47 7.12
CA GLU A 37 -7.30 0.81 6.46
C GLU A 37 -7.13 0.71 4.95
N GLY A 38 -6.05 0.06 4.49
CA GLY A 38 -5.82 -0.20 3.07
C GLY A 38 -6.98 -0.97 2.42
N LEU A 39 -7.43 -2.07 3.04
CA LEU A 39 -8.56 -2.85 2.52
C LEU A 39 -9.86 -2.04 2.46
N GLN A 40 -10.15 -1.26 3.51
CA GLN A 40 -11.36 -0.43 3.55
C GLN A 40 -11.40 0.56 2.37
N ARG A 41 -10.26 1.15 2.00
CA ARG A 41 -10.13 2.05 0.84
C ARG A 41 -10.42 1.33 -0.47
N LEU A 42 -9.88 0.12 -0.66
CA LEU A 42 -10.12 -0.68 -1.85
C LEU A 42 -11.59 -1.12 -1.97
N PHE A 43 -12.21 -1.51 -0.85
CA PHE A 43 -13.65 -1.82 -0.82
C PHE A 43 -14.53 -0.59 -1.06
N ALA A 44 -14.07 0.61 -0.68
CA ALA A 44 -14.72 1.86 -1.03
C ALA A 44 -14.55 2.25 -2.52
N GLY A 45 -13.82 1.46 -3.30
CA GLY A 45 -13.62 1.67 -4.73
C GLY A 45 -12.47 2.61 -5.07
N GLU A 46 -11.58 2.91 -4.11
CA GLU A 46 -10.36 3.66 -4.42
C GLU A 46 -9.36 2.78 -5.16
N HIS A 47 -8.87 3.25 -6.31
CA HIS A 47 -7.94 2.53 -7.17
C HIS A 47 -6.52 3.05 -7.00
N TYR A 48 -5.57 2.13 -6.90
CA TYR A 48 -4.15 2.42 -6.78
C TYR A 48 -3.39 1.46 -7.67
N GLY A 49 -2.39 1.97 -8.37
CA GLY A 49 -1.59 1.12 -9.22
C GLY A 49 -0.56 0.30 -8.44
N SER A 50 0.04 0.90 -7.41
CA SER A 50 1.16 0.28 -6.69
C SER A 50 0.94 0.30 -5.18
N PHE A 51 1.27 -0.80 -4.52
CA PHE A 51 1.30 -0.91 -3.06
C PHE A 51 2.73 -1.08 -2.54
N PHE A 52 3.08 -0.33 -1.51
CA PHE A 52 4.32 -0.47 -0.75
C PHE A 52 3.96 -0.92 0.67
N ILE A 53 4.31 -2.16 1.03
CA ILE A 53 3.85 -2.81 2.24
C ILE A 53 5.04 -3.14 3.13
N ALA A 54 5.03 -2.68 4.38
CA ALA A 54 6.07 -3.03 5.35
C ALA A 54 6.01 -4.51 5.72
N SER A 55 7.17 -5.16 5.75
CA SER A 55 7.32 -6.54 6.21
C SER A 55 6.98 -6.72 7.70
N LEU A 56 7.00 -5.63 8.49
CA LEU A 56 6.63 -5.62 9.92
C LEU A 56 5.22 -6.17 10.19
N PHE A 57 4.31 -6.18 9.21
CA PHE A 57 2.99 -6.79 9.39
C PHE A 57 3.04 -8.32 9.47
N GLY A 58 4.14 -8.95 9.08
CA GLY A 58 4.28 -10.40 9.01
C GLY A 58 3.82 -10.97 7.66
N TYR A 59 4.55 -11.97 7.18
CA TYR A 59 4.36 -12.52 5.83
C TYR A 59 2.94 -13.05 5.58
N ASP A 60 2.40 -13.86 6.49
CA ASP A 60 1.06 -14.45 6.32
C ASP A 60 -0.04 -13.38 6.30
N VAL A 61 0.12 -12.33 7.10
CA VAL A 61 -0.83 -11.21 7.16
C VAL A 61 -0.81 -10.40 5.87
N VAL A 62 0.39 -10.10 5.35
CA VAL A 62 0.56 -9.41 4.06
C VAL A 62 0.02 -10.26 2.91
N ARG A 63 0.27 -11.58 2.92
CA ARG A 63 -0.26 -12.52 1.93
C ARG A 63 -1.78 -12.52 1.92
N GLU A 64 -2.41 -12.55 3.09
CA GLU A 64 -3.86 -12.51 3.21
C GLU A 64 -4.45 -11.16 2.76
N PHE A 65 -3.76 -10.05 3.07
CA PHE A 65 -4.12 -8.73 2.53
C PHE A 65 -4.09 -8.71 1.00
N ILE A 66 -3.02 -9.20 0.37
CA ILE A 66 -2.90 -9.26 -1.10
C ILE A 66 -3.98 -10.16 -1.71
N ARG A 67 -4.30 -11.28 -1.05
CA ARG A 67 -5.37 -12.17 -1.49
C ARG A 67 -6.72 -11.45 -1.48
N LYS A 68 -7.05 -10.77 -0.38
CA LYS A 68 -8.29 -9.99 -0.23
C LYS A 68 -8.36 -8.78 -1.15
N SER A 69 -7.25 -8.08 -1.39
CA SER A 69 -7.25 -6.92 -2.27
C SER A 69 -7.63 -7.28 -3.71
N LYS A 70 -7.24 -8.48 -4.18
CA LYS A 70 -7.61 -9.02 -5.50
C LYS A 70 -9.09 -9.42 -5.63
N GLU A 71 -9.81 -9.59 -4.51
CA GLU A 71 -11.26 -9.79 -4.53
C GLU A 71 -12.01 -8.48 -4.80
N THR A 72 -11.34 -7.33 -4.63
CA THR A 72 -11.90 -6.02 -4.93
C THR A 72 -11.77 -5.71 -6.42
N LYS A 73 -12.67 -4.89 -6.96
CA LYS A 73 -12.54 -4.34 -8.34
C LYS A 73 -11.34 -3.40 -8.49
N ALA A 74 -10.70 -3.04 -7.37
CA ALA A 74 -9.57 -2.13 -7.27
C ALA A 74 -8.25 -2.84 -6.92
N GLY A 75 -8.14 -4.14 -7.23
CA GLY A 75 -6.88 -4.88 -7.08
C GLY A 75 -5.71 -4.17 -7.78
N CYS A 76 -4.52 -4.22 -7.18
CA CYS A 76 -3.36 -3.54 -7.73
C CYS A 76 -2.60 -4.40 -8.74
N ASP A 77 -1.86 -3.73 -9.63
CA ASP A 77 -0.99 -4.37 -10.61
C ASP A 77 0.35 -4.82 -10.00
N ALA A 78 0.83 -4.13 -8.94
CA ALA A 78 2.10 -4.45 -8.29
C ALA A 78 2.09 -4.19 -6.77
N ALA A 79 2.62 -5.14 -6.00
CA ALA A 79 2.82 -5.02 -4.55
C ALA A 79 4.29 -5.27 -4.20
N TYR A 80 4.91 -4.30 -3.53
CA TYR A 80 6.29 -4.32 -3.06
C TYR A 80 6.31 -4.53 -1.55
N VAL A 81 6.85 -5.66 -1.10
CA VAL A 81 7.04 -5.95 0.34
C VAL A 81 8.44 -5.50 0.74
N MET A 82 8.52 -4.59 1.70
CA MET A 82 9.77 -3.95 2.10
C MET A 82 10.28 -4.48 3.43
N THR A 83 11.53 -4.94 3.43
CA THR A 83 12.30 -5.30 4.62
C THR A 83 12.84 -4.08 5.34
#